data_AF-C7ZGP8-F1
#
_entry.id   AF-C7ZGP8-F1
#
_cell.length_a   1.000
_cell.length_b   1.000
_cell.length_c   1.000
_cell.angle_alpha   90.00
_cell.angle_beta   90.00
_cell.angle_gamma   90.00
#
_symmetry.space_group_name_H-M   'P 1'
#
loop_
_entity.id
_entity.type
_entity.pdbx_description
1 polymer ?
#
loop_
_entity_poly.entity_id
_entity_poly.type
_entity_poly.pdbx_seq_one_letter_code
_entity_poly.pdbx_strand_id
1 'polypeptide(L)'
;CSEEGFDILDDEHLCPICAPACRDALVNFRTKAKTACNTTKDAVAFKYNNIIFPPTYQVDLLLLSYDVYCYKDRDTGKFCDLELTKWRRRRDTNFPMECEDCSLGRWRKQLEAPIRYSDEDASLFSKSTSVCGATGYEYAKPTAQYATTLSMDMETSSRSHITPTPTPTSTPTPEQGAP
;
A
#
# COMPACT_ATOMS: atom_id res chain seq x y z
N CYS A 1 27.28 -0.12 22.58
CA CYS A 1 26.27 -0.54 21.60
C CYS A 1 25.16 0.49 21.64
N SER A 2 25.25 1.52 20.82
CA SER A 2 24.20 2.55 20.79
C SER A 2 23.05 1.97 19.98
N GLU A 3 21.99 1.56 20.68
CA GLU A 3 20.73 1.21 20.04
C GLU A 3 20.21 2.46 19.35
N GLU A 4 20.21 2.44 18.02
CA GLU A 4 19.58 3.46 17.19
C GLU A 4 18.11 3.54 17.61
N GLY A 5 17.76 4.67 18.21
CA GLY A 5 16.39 4.99 18.53
C GLY A 5 15.58 4.89 17.25
N PHE A 6 14.58 4.00 17.27
CA PHE A 6 13.47 4.05 16.32
C PHE A 6 13.05 5.52 16.19
N ASP A 7 13.17 6.12 15.02
CA ASP A 7 12.91 7.54 14.80
C ASP A 7 11.42 7.78 15.11
N ILE A 8 11.13 8.31 16.30
CA ILE A 8 9.77 8.51 16.78
C ILE A 8 9.22 9.70 15.99
N LEU A 9 8.16 9.49 15.21
CA LEU A 9 7.42 10.59 14.63
C LEU A 9 6.74 11.35 15.77
N ASP A 10 7.32 12.48 16.14
CA ASP A 10 6.77 13.35 17.18
C ASP A 10 5.68 14.27 16.63
N ASP A 11 5.11 15.11 17.49
CA ASP A 11 4.05 16.04 17.11
C ASP A 11 4.49 16.99 15.98
N GLU A 12 5.77 17.36 15.92
CA GLU A 12 6.29 18.32 14.92
C GLU A 12 6.29 17.71 13.52
N HIS A 13 6.54 16.40 13.42
CA HIS A 13 6.46 15.65 12.17
C HIS A 13 5.03 15.22 11.81
N LEU A 14 4.24 14.78 12.80
CA LEU A 14 2.89 14.25 12.56
C LEU A 14 1.84 15.34 12.34
N CYS A 15 1.90 16.47 13.06
CA CYS A 15 0.90 17.54 12.90
C CYS A 15 0.74 18.06 11.46
N PRO A 16 1.81 18.38 10.70
CA PRO A 16 1.64 18.85 9.33
C PRO A 16 1.12 17.76 8.39
N ILE A 17 1.47 16.49 8.62
CA ILE A 17 1.05 15.36 7.79
C ILE A 17 -0.41 14.98 8.09
N CYS A 18 -0.78 14.94 9.37
CA CYS A 18 -2.09 14.53 9.88
C CYS A 18 -3.14 15.66 9.86
N ALA A 19 -2.90 16.70 9.07
CA ALA A 19 -3.89 17.71 8.78
C ALA A 19 -4.98 17.13 7.87
N PRO A 20 -6.28 17.40 8.13
CA PRO A 20 -7.38 16.91 7.30
C PRO A 20 -7.21 17.22 5.80
N ALA A 21 -6.64 18.39 5.49
CA ALA A 21 -6.35 18.81 4.12
C ALA A 21 -5.43 17.84 3.35
N CYS A 22 -4.49 17.18 4.03
CA CYS A 22 -3.60 16.17 3.43
C CYS A 22 -4.41 14.92 3.02
N ARG A 23 -5.26 14.43 3.94
CA ARG A 23 -6.15 13.29 3.65
C ARG A 23 -7.11 13.61 2.51
N ASP A 24 -7.73 14.79 2.54
CA ASP A 24 -8.68 15.22 1.52
C ASP A 24 -8.02 15.33 0.14
N ALA A 25 -6.77 15.83 0.09
CA ALA A 25 -5.98 15.85 -1.15
C ALA A 25 -5.72 14.44 -1.68
N LEU A 26 -5.38 13.47 -0.82
CA LEU A 26 -5.18 12.07 -1.21
C LEU A 26 -6.48 11.43 -1.70
N VAL A 27 -7.62 11.66 -1.04
CA VAL A 27 -8.94 11.16 -1.49
C VAL A 27 -9.32 11.75 -2.86
N ASN A 28 -9.07 13.05 -3.06
CA ASN A 28 -9.31 13.70 -4.35
C ASN A 28 -8.40 13.12 -5.44
N PHE A 29 -7.11 12.95 -5.16
CA PHE A 29 -6.17 12.34 -6.09
C PHE A 29 -6.57 10.91 -6.46
N ARG A 30 -6.98 10.10 -5.47
CA ARG A 30 -7.50 8.75 -5.68
C ARG A 30 -8.69 8.73 -6.63
N THR A 31 -9.65 9.64 -6.43
CA THR A 31 -10.82 9.76 -7.30
C THR A 31 -10.40 10.08 -8.73
N LYS A 32 -9.49 11.04 -8.92
CA LYS A 32 -8.96 11.40 -10.25
C LYS A 32 -8.24 10.25 -10.92
N ALA A 33 -7.38 9.52 -10.20
CA ALA A 33 -6.67 8.35 -10.72
C ALA A 33 -7.65 7.25 -11.15
N LYS A 34 -8.67 6.97 -10.32
CA LYS A 34 -9.72 6.00 -10.65
C LYS A 34 -10.51 6.39 -11.90
N THR A 35 -10.76 7.67 -12.14
CA THR A 35 -11.49 8.15 -13.32
C THR A 35 -10.63 8.16 -14.58
N ALA A 36 -9.34 8.49 -14.46
CA ALA A 36 -8.45 8.63 -15.60
C ALA A 36 -7.90 7.28 -16.12
N CYS A 37 -7.72 6.30 -15.24
CA CYS A 37 -7.07 5.04 -15.57
C CYS A 37 -8.08 3.94 -15.93
N ASN A 38 -7.75 3.16 -16.95
CA ASN A 38 -8.44 1.91 -17.25
C ASN A 38 -7.84 0.79 -16.40
N THR A 39 -8.58 0.28 -15.42
CA THR A 39 -8.07 -0.70 -14.44
C THR A 39 -7.58 -2.02 -15.04
N THR A 40 -7.94 -2.37 -16.28
CA THR A 40 -7.43 -3.58 -16.96
C THR A 40 -6.17 -3.33 -17.79
N LYS A 41 -5.86 -2.06 -18.09
CA LYS A 41 -4.70 -1.67 -18.92
C LYS A 41 -3.63 -0.92 -18.12
N ASP A 42 -4.06 -0.08 -17.20
CA ASP A 42 -3.24 0.82 -16.39
C ASP A 42 -3.07 0.27 -14.97
N ALA A 43 -2.87 -1.04 -14.85
CA ALA A 43 -2.71 -1.71 -13.56
C ALA A 43 -1.27 -1.61 -13.03
N VAL A 44 -1.12 -1.68 -11.72
CA VAL A 44 0.19 -1.78 -11.07
C VAL A 44 0.57 -3.24 -10.94
N ALA A 45 1.65 -3.65 -11.60
CA ALA A 45 2.16 -5.01 -11.55
C ALA A 45 3.58 -5.03 -10.94
N PHE A 46 3.85 -6.03 -10.11
CA PHE A 46 5.21 -6.29 -9.61
C PHE A 46 5.82 -7.46 -10.36
N LYS A 47 7.09 -7.33 -10.74
CA LYS A 47 7.80 -8.19 -11.71
C LYS A 47 7.76 -9.71 -11.43
N TYR A 48 7.41 -10.14 -10.22
CA TYR A 48 7.54 -11.54 -9.78
C TYR A 48 6.24 -12.17 -9.26
N ASN A 49 5.17 -11.39 -9.16
CA ASN A 49 3.88 -11.90 -8.72
C ASN A 49 2.94 -11.72 -9.91
N ASN A 50 2.28 -12.79 -10.35
CA ASN A 50 1.19 -12.72 -11.32
C ASN A 50 -0.04 -12.07 -10.67
N ILE A 51 0.14 -10.93 -10.01
CA ILE A 51 -0.87 -10.19 -9.27
C ILE A 51 -0.78 -8.76 -9.76
N ILE A 52 -1.92 -8.26 -10.22
CA ILE A 52 -2.09 -6.87 -10.59
C ILE A 52 -2.95 -6.16 -9.56
N PHE A 53 -2.58 -4.92 -9.30
CA PHE A 53 -3.25 -4.02 -8.37
C PHE A 53 -3.93 -2.89 -9.14
N PRO A 54 -4.94 -2.23 -8.54
CA PRO A 54 -5.60 -1.10 -9.16
C PRO A 54 -4.60 0.05 -9.44
N PRO A 55 -4.88 0.92 -10.41
CA PRO A 55 -4.12 2.16 -10.61
C PRO A 55 -4.05 3.04 -9.36
N THR A 56 -5.00 2.88 -8.43
CA THR A 56 -5.01 3.57 -7.14
C THR A 56 -4.05 2.98 -6.11
N TYR A 57 -3.29 1.93 -6.42
CA TYR A 57 -2.47 1.20 -5.45
C TYR A 57 -1.61 2.11 -4.55
N GLN A 58 -0.88 3.05 -5.15
CA GLN A 58 0.03 3.91 -4.40
C GLN A 58 -0.70 4.91 -3.51
N VAL A 59 -1.80 5.50 -4.00
CA VAL A 59 -2.59 6.44 -3.17
C VAL A 59 -3.36 5.70 -2.08
N ASP A 60 -3.76 4.46 -2.32
CA ASP A 60 -4.42 3.60 -1.33
C ASP A 60 -3.45 3.23 -0.19
N LEU A 61 -2.18 2.98 -0.51
CA LEU A 61 -1.12 2.85 0.50
C LEU A 61 -0.94 4.14 1.31
N LEU A 62 -0.87 5.30 0.66
CA LEU A 62 -0.71 6.58 1.37
C LEU A 62 -1.90 6.92 2.26
N LEU A 63 -3.13 6.65 1.81
CA LEU A 63 -4.34 6.83 2.60
C LEU A 63 -4.35 5.91 3.83
N LEU A 64 -3.97 4.65 3.65
CA LEU A 64 -3.81 3.73 4.77
C LEU A 64 -2.72 4.22 5.74
N SER A 65 -1.56 4.62 5.23
CA SER A 65 -0.48 5.15 6.08
C SER A 65 -0.95 6.36 6.87
N TYR A 66 -1.67 7.29 6.23
CA TYR A 66 -2.31 8.39 6.94
C TYR A 66 -3.24 7.88 8.05
N ASP A 67 -4.19 7.00 7.71
CA ASP A 67 -5.21 6.54 8.67
C ASP A 67 -4.60 5.76 9.85
N VAL A 68 -3.43 5.13 9.68
CA VAL A 68 -2.69 4.41 10.71
C VAL A 68 -1.79 5.33 11.55
N TYR A 69 -0.94 6.15 10.92
CA TYR A 69 0.00 7.03 11.65
C TYR A 69 -0.69 8.21 12.32
N CYS A 70 -1.78 8.70 11.73
CA CYS A 70 -2.57 9.78 12.29
C CYS A 70 -3.65 9.32 13.27
N TYR A 71 -3.74 8.01 13.51
CA TYR A 71 -4.60 7.48 14.57
C TYR A 71 -4.14 8.02 15.92
N LYS A 72 -5.10 8.55 16.67
CA LYS A 72 -4.88 9.10 18.00
C LYS A 72 -5.53 8.19 19.01
N ASP A 73 -4.81 7.96 20.10
CA ASP A 73 -5.29 7.26 21.27
C ASP A 73 -6.62 7.86 21.74
N ARG A 74 -7.66 7.03 21.91
CA ARG A 74 -9.01 7.50 22.23
C ARG A 74 -9.12 8.20 23.58
N ASP A 75 -8.29 7.82 24.55
CA ASP A 75 -8.37 8.34 25.91
C ASP A 75 -7.59 9.65 26.07
N THR A 76 -6.41 9.73 25.47
CA THR A 76 -5.50 10.89 25.61
C THR A 76 -5.59 11.89 24.46
N GLY A 77 -6.11 11.48 23.31
CA GLY A 77 -6.15 12.30 22.08
C GLY A 77 -4.78 12.55 21.45
N LYS A 78 -3.75 11.80 21.85
CA LYS A 78 -2.37 11.96 21.38
C LYS A 78 -2.04 10.95 20.28
N PHE A 79 -1.05 11.28 19.45
CA PHE A 79 -0.59 10.34 18.43
C PHE A 79 -0.01 9.08 19.05
N CYS A 80 -0.29 7.96 18.41
CA CYS A 80 0.05 6.67 18.96
C CYS A 80 1.54 6.37 19.04
N ASP A 81 2.36 6.97 18.18
CA ASP A 81 3.80 6.83 18.28
C ASP A 81 4.34 7.50 19.56
N LEU A 82 3.69 8.57 20.04
CA LEU A 82 4.02 9.20 21.33
C LEU A 82 3.56 8.36 22.52
N GLU A 83 2.34 7.81 22.48
CA GLU A 83 1.81 6.99 23.58
C GLU A 83 2.55 5.67 23.72
N LEU A 84 2.81 4.96 22.62
CA LEU A 84 3.58 3.70 22.66
C LEU A 84 5.03 3.91 23.10
N THR A 85 5.60 5.07 22.76
CA THR A 85 6.91 5.47 23.28
C THR A 85 6.87 5.66 24.80
N LYS A 86 5.82 6.31 25.33
CA LYS A 86 5.66 6.47 26.78
C LYS A 86 5.48 5.14 27.47
N TRP A 87 4.64 4.26 26.95
CA TRP A 87 4.45 2.91 27.46
C TRP A 87 5.80 2.15 27.50
N ARG A 88 6.60 2.24 26.44
CA ARG A 88 7.92 1.59 26.40
C ARG A 88 8.87 2.11 27.48
N ARG A 89 8.81 3.41 27.79
CA ARG A 89 9.64 4.05 28.83
C ARG A 89 9.10 3.82 30.23
N ARG A 90 7.78 3.65 30.38
CA ARG A 90 7.08 3.42 31.64
C ARG A 90 6.30 2.12 31.54
N ARG A 91 6.98 1.01 31.83
CA ARG A 91 6.35 -0.31 32.06
C ARG A 91 5.74 -0.41 33.46
N ASP A 92 5.25 0.69 34.01
CA ASP A 92 4.64 0.75 35.34
C ASP A 92 3.22 0.17 35.35
N THR A 93 2.61 0.01 34.17
CA THR A 93 1.37 -0.76 33.98
C THR A 93 1.68 -2.20 33.57
N ASN A 94 1.09 -3.19 34.26
CA ASN A 94 1.06 -4.59 33.80
C ASN A 94 0.11 -4.81 32.61
N PHE A 95 -0.45 -3.75 32.05
CA PHE A 95 -1.36 -3.82 30.93
C PHE A 95 -0.56 -4.12 29.63
N PRO A 96 -0.92 -5.18 28.87
CA PRO A 96 -0.16 -5.57 27.70
C PRO A 96 -0.20 -4.50 26.59
N MET A 97 0.94 -4.22 25.95
CA MET A 97 1.03 -3.22 24.86
C MET A 97 0.07 -3.56 23.72
N GLU A 98 -0.09 -4.84 23.40
CA GLU A 98 -0.99 -5.31 22.35
C GLU A 98 -2.47 -5.02 22.64
N CYS A 99 -2.81 -4.76 23.90
CA CYS A 99 -4.15 -4.38 24.34
C CYS A 99 -4.36 -2.86 24.38
N GLU A 100 -3.30 -2.06 24.22
CA GLU A 100 -3.40 -0.60 24.13
C GLU A 100 -4.25 -0.18 22.94
N ASP A 101 -4.97 0.94 23.09
CA ASP A 101 -5.80 1.49 22.01
C ASP A 101 -4.97 1.79 20.75
N CYS A 102 -3.76 2.27 20.95
CA CYS A 102 -2.81 2.51 19.87
C CYS A 102 -2.36 1.28 19.10
N SER A 103 -2.48 0.10 19.69
CA SER A 103 -2.22 -1.17 19.02
C SER A 103 -3.47 -1.64 18.28
N LEU A 104 -4.59 -1.78 19.00
CA LEU A 104 -5.82 -2.33 18.45
C LEU A 104 -6.49 -1.39 17.44
N GLY A 105 -6.49 -0.09 17.70
CA GLY A 105 -7.09 0.93 16.83
C GLY A 105 -6.38 1.05 15.49
N ARG A 106 -5.04 1.01 15.49
CA ARG A 106 -4.25 1.01 14.24
C ARG A 106 -4.40 -0.28 13.46
N TRP A 107 -4.48 -1.43 14.12
CA TRP A 107 -4.77 -2.70 13.44
C TRP A 107 -6.16 -2.71 12.81
N ARG A 108 -7.17 -2.20 13.52
CA ARG A 108 -8.51 -2.00 12.97
C ARG A 108 -8.47 -1.17 11.68
N LYS A 109 -7.69 -0.08 11.64
CA LYS A 109 -7.50 0.73 10.42
C LYS A 109 -6.85 -0.03 9.27
N GLN A 110 -5.91 -0.94 9.56
CA GLN A 110 -5.36 -1.82 8.54
C GLN A 110 -6.44 -2.77 7.97
N LEU A 111 -7.28 -3.35 8.83
CA LEU A 111 -8.34 -4.28 8.39
C LEU A 111 -9.50 -3.58 7.66
N GLU A 112 -9.78 -2.31 7.96
CA GLU A 112 -10.72 -1.49 7.16
C GLU A 112 -10.23 -1.28 5.71
N ALA A 113 -8.92 -1.34 5.47
CA ALA A 113 -8.33 -1.08 4.17
C ALA A 113 -8.26 -2.36 3.31
N PRO A 114 -8.92 -2.41 2.13
CA PRO A 114 -8.90 -3.59 1.26
C PRO A 114 -7.49 -4.04 0.85
N ILE A 115 -6.52 -3.12 0.79
CA ILE A 115 -5.12 -3.40 0.45
C ILE A 115 -4.36 -4.21 1.51
N ARG A 116 -4.82 -4.21 2.76
CA ARG A 116 -4.17 -4.92 3.88
C ARG A 116 -5.03 -5.99 4.50
N TYR A 117 -6.29 -6.08 4.12
CA TYR A 117 -7.19 -7.08 4.65
C TYR A 117 -6.74 -8.50 4.23
N SER A 118 -6.64 -9.39 5.22
CA SER A 118 -6.55 -10.84 5.05
C SER A 118 -7.46 -11.50 6.09
N ASP A 119 -8.01 -12.67 5.77
CA ASP A 119 -8.85 -13.39 6.74
C ASP A 119 -8.02 -13.92 7.92
N GLU A 120 -6.73 -14.17 7.71
CA GLU A 120 -5.77 -14.54 8.75
C GLU A 120 -5.57 -13.41 9.75
N ASP A 121 -5.29 -12.19 9.28
CA ASP A 121 -5.09 -11.02 10.16
C ASP A 121 -6.39 -10.64 10.86
N ALA A 122 -7.54 -10.76 10.18
CA ALA A 122 -8.86 -10.54 10.79
C ALA A 122 -9.15 -11.53 11.92
N SER A 123 -8.80 -12.80 11.74
CA SER A 123 -8.93 -13.84 12.75
C SER A 123 -8.02 -13.60 13.95
N LEU A 124 -6.77 -13.20 13.70
CA LEU A 124 -5.81 -12.88 14.75
C LEU A 124 -6.26 -11.65 15.54
N PHE A 125 -6.73 -10.61 14.86
CA PHE A 125 -7.26 -9.41 15.49
C PHE A 125 -8.45 -9.72 16.41
N SER A 126 -9.40 -10.53 15.94
CA SER A 126 -10.56 -10.96 16.73
C SER A 126 -10.14 -11.68 18.02
N LYS A 127 -9.14 -12.57 17.93
CA LYS A 127 -8.56 -13.24 19.11
C LYS A 127 -7.91 -12.23 20.05
N SER A 128 -7.11 -11.30 19.53
CA SER A 128 -6.46 -10.26 20.32
C SER A 128 -7.47 -9.38 21.05
N THR A 129 -8.50 -8.88 20.36
CA THR A 129 -9.56 -8.07 21.00
C THR A 129 -10.30 -8.87 22.08
N SER A 130 -10.54 -10.17 21.86
CA SER A 130 -11.15 -11.04 22.86
C SER A 130 -10.28 -11.25 24.09
N VAL A 131 -8.97 -11.51 23.90
CA VAL A 131 -8.01 -11.70 25.01
C VAL A 131 -7.87 -10.42 25.83
N CYS A 132 -7.89 -9.26 25.17
CA CYS A 132 -7.82 -7.96 25.81
C CYS A 132 -9.14 -7.51 26.46
N GLY A 133 -10.25 -8.24 26.28
CA GLY A 133 -11.58 -7.81 26.73
C GLY A 133 -12.03 -6.49 26.10
N ALA A 134 -11.51 -6.16 24.92
CA ALA A 134 -11.62 -4.87 24.28
C ALA A 134 -12.89 -4.76 23.42
N THR A 135 -13.57 -3.61 23.45
CA THR A 135 -14.78 -3.32 22.67
C THR A 135 -14.65 -2.03 21.86
N GLY A 136 -15.54 -1.81 20.88
CA GLY A 136 -15.51 -0.62 20.03
C GLY A 136 -14.45 -0.68 18.92
N TYR A 137 -14.00 -1.89 18.57
CA TYR A 137 -13.02 -2.15 17.52
C TYR A 137 -13.63 -2.81 16.27
N GLU A 138 -14.94 -2.73 16.12
CA GLU A 138 -15.64 -3.19 14.93
C GLU A 138 -15.16 -2.41 13.69
N TYR A 139 -15.13 -3.09 12.55
CA TYR A 139 -14.73 -2.51 11.29
C TYR A 139 -15.56 -3.04 10.14
N ALA A 140 -15.69 -2.24 9.09
CA ALA A 140 -16.33 -2.67 7.85
C ALA A 140 -15.38 -3.62 7.10
N LYS A 141 -15.75 -4.90 7.00
CA LYS A 141 -15.01 -5.87 6.19
C LYS A 141 -15.05 -5.45 4.71
N PRO A 142 -13.89 -5.35 4.03
CA PRO A 142 -13.84 -5.17 2.58
C PRO A 142 -14.59 -6.28 1.85
N THR A 143 -15.51 -5.91 0.95
CA THR A 143 -16.32 -6.86 0.17
C THR A 143 -15.78 -7.11 -1.23
N ALA A 144 -14.92 -6.22 -1.73
CA ALA A 144 -14.34 -6.33 -3.05
C ALA A 144 -12.91 -6.88 -2.97
N GLN A 145 -12.58 -7.80 -3.87
CA GLN A 145 -11.22 -8.25 -4.07
C GLN A 145 -10.35 -7.05 -4.47
N TYR A 146 -9.26 -6.80 -3.74
CA TYR A 146 -8.40 -5.65 -4.00
C TYR A 146 -7.40 -5.89 -5.14
N ALA A 147 -6.87 -7.10 -5.24
CA ALA A 147 -5.86 -7.48 -6.23
C ALA A 147 -6.33 -8.68 -7.06
N THR A 148 -5.97 -8.70 -8.34
CA THR A 148 -6.36 -9.76 -9.27
C THR A 148 -5.16 -10.61 -9.61
N THR A 149 -5.29 -11.93 -9.44
CA THR A 149 -4.31 -12.88 -9.93
C THR A 149 -4.48 -13.05 -11.44
N LEU A 150 -3.41 -12.83 -12.19
CA LEU A 150 -3.32 -13.15 -13.60
C LEU A 150 -3.13 -14.66 -13.74
N SER A 151 -4.06 -15.31 -14.44
CA SER A 151 -3.79 -16.63 -14.99
C SER A 151 -2.78 -16.44 -16.12
N MET A 152 -1.57 -16.96 -15.96
CA MET A 152 -0.72 -17.22 -17.10
C MET A 152 -1.36 -18.38 -17.87
N ASP A 153 -2.24 -18.07 -18.81
CA ASP A 153 -2.38 -18.98 -19.94
C ASP A 153 -1.00 -19.04 -20.57
N MET A 154 -0.36 -20.22 -20.55
CA MET A 154 0.75 -20.50 -21.46
C MET A 154 0.18 -20.47 -22.89
N GLU A 155 -0.17 -19.30 -23.38
CA GLU A 155 -0.06 -19.03 -24.80
C GLU A 155 1.43 -19.07 -25.08
N THR A 156 1.86 -20.23 -25.56
CA THR A 156 3.01 -20.37 -26.46
C THR A 156 2.88 -19.31 -27.54
N SER A 157 3.34 -18.10 -27.25
CA SER A 157 3.59 -17.08 -28.25
C SER A 157 4.79 -17.59 -29.02
N SER A 158 4.51 -18.47 -29.99
CA SER A 158 5.40 -18.72 -31.11
C SER A 158 5.64 -17.38 -31.75
N ARG A 159 6.71 -16.71 -31.30
CA ARG A 159 7.35 -15.63 -32.02
C ARG A 159 7.76 -16.23 -33.35
N SER A 160 6.91 -16.10 -34.37
CA SER A 160 7.35 -16.21 -35.75
C SER A 160 8.41 -15.14 -35.93
N HIS A 161 9.67 -15.56 -35.79
CA HIS A 161 10.80 -14.84 -36.33
C HIS A 161 10.57 -14.81 -37.84
N ILE A 162 9.91 -13.75 -38.31
CA ILE A 162 9.96 -13.40 -39.73
C ILE A 162 11.39 -12.92 -39.94
N THR A 163 12.24 -13.83 -40.40
CA THR A 163 13.55 -13.48 -40.94
C THR A 163 13.30 -12.46 -42.05
N PRO A 164 13.85 -11.23 -41.98
CA PRO A 164 13.74 -10.30 -43.09
C PRO A 164 14.43 -10.91 -44.31
N THR A 165 13.67 -11.12 -45.38
CA THR A 165 14.23 -11.48 -46.69
C THR A 165 15.21 -10.38 -47.12
N PRO A 166 16.45 -10.70 -47.51
CA PRO A 166 17.37 -9.69 -47.99
C PRO A 166 16.82 -9.09 -49.29
N THR A 167 16.59 -7.78 -49.27
CA THR A 167 16.30 -6.97 -50.46
C THR A 167 17.39 -7.18 -51.51
N PRO A 168 17.06 -7.44 -52.79
CA PRO A 168 18.08 -7.50 -53.82
C PRO A 168 18.75 -6.12 -53.97
N THR A 169 20.05 -6.07 -53.70
CA THR A 169 20.91 -4.92 -53.94
C THR A 169 20.84 -4.56 -55.42
N SER A 170 20.30 -3.39 -55.73
CA SER A 170 20.45 -2.77 -57.04
C SER A 170 21.91 -2.36 -57.24
N THR A 171 22.56 -3.01 -58.21
CA THR A 171 23.89 -2.67 -58.70
C THR A 171 23.89 -1.24 -59.26
N PRO A 172 24.77 -0.34 -58.81
CA PRO A 172 24.93 0.96 -59.46
C PRO A 172 25.68 0.79 -60.79
N THR A 173 25.11 1.36 -61.85
CA THR A 173 25.73 1.55 -63.17
C THR A 173 26.98 2.42 -63.03
N PRO A 174 28.11 2.08 -63.69
CA PRO A 174 29.29 2.94 -63.67
C PRO A 174 29.07 4.14 -64.59
N GLU A 175 28.96 5.34 -64.03
CA GLU A 175 29.05 6.58 -64.80
C GLU A 175 30.53 6.91 -65.04
N GLN A 176 30.85 7.06 -66.32
CA GLN A 176 32.18 7.27 -66.86
C GLN A 176 32.74 8.63 -66.44
N GLY A 177 34.03 8.65 -66.11
CA GLY A 177 34.75 9.87 -65.80
C GLY A 177 34.93 10.78 -67.02
N ALA A 178 35.09 12.07 -66.74
CA ALA A 178 35.79 13.03 -67.57
C ALA A 178 36.28 14.19 -66.66
N PRO A 179 37.40 14.85 -67.02
CA PRO A 179 38.17 15.75 -66.14
C PRO A 179 37.49 17.10 -65.83
#